data_AF-A0A9D7G6Q5-F1
#
_entry.id   AF-A0A9D7G6Q5-F1
#
_cell.length_a   1.000
_cell.length_b   1.000
_cell.length_c   1.000
_cell.angle_alpha   90.00
_cell.angle_beta   90.00
_cell.angle_gamma   90.00
#
_symmetry.space_group_name_H-M   'P 1'
#
loop_
_entity.id
_entity.type
_entity.pdbx_description
1 polymer ?
#
loop_
_entity_poly.entity_id
_entity_poly.type
_entity_poly.pdbx_seq_one_letter_code
_entity_poly.pdbx_strand_id
1 'polypeptide(L)'
;MCAGLLIDCEGTPGGAALPGTACNDNNACTINDVYDANCNCSGTFEDTDSDGVCDANDNCPTVTGQIGSACDDDNANTINDQLNAACQCVGTPVGPGCDFNELEIEVVNDAVSIVTYGSRAKAPTTWPRTAR
;
A
#
# COMPACT_ATOMS: atom_id res chain seq x y z
N MET A 1 22.10 -49.32 -34.37
CA MET A 1 22.02 -48.63 -33.08
C MET A 1 21.33 -47.30 -33.30
N CYS A 2 20.13 -47.10 -32.74
CA CYS A 2 19.54 -45.76 -32.67
C CYS A 2 19.93 -45.18 -31.31
N ALA A 3 20.84 -44.20 -31.31
CA ALA A 3 21.05 -43.35 -30.15
C ALA A 3 19.99 -42.25 -30.23
N GLY A 4 18.86 -42.43 -29.53
CA GLY A 4 17.86 -41.36 -29.42
C GLY A 4 18.45 -40.17 -28.68
N LEU A 5 18.04 -38.95 -29.06
CA LEU A 5 18.33 -37.74 -28.31
C LEU A 5 17.44 -37.70 -27.06
N LEU A 6 17.92 -37.09 -25.97
CA LEU A 6 17.12 -36.83 -24.78
C LEU A 6 15.95 -35.92 -25.18
N ILE A 7 14.73 -36.31 -24.80
CA ILE A 7 13.55 -35.44 -24.94
C ILE A 7 13.59 -34.43 -23.79
N ASP A 8 13.49 -33.15 -24.11
CA ASP A 8 13.47 -32.07 -23.12
C ASP A 8 12.07 -31.90 -22.49
N CYS A 9 11.92 -30.96 -21.56
CA CYS A 9 10.68 -30.69 -20.84
C CYS A 9 9.55 -30.12 -21.73
N GLU A 10 9.87 -29.66 -22.95
CA GLU A 10 8.88 -29.21 -23.95
C GLU A 10 8.56 -30.31 -25.00
N GLY A 11 9.12 -31.51 -24.85
CA GLY A 11 8.89 -32.62 -25.78
C GLY A 11 9.77 -32.56 -27.03
N THR A 12 10.79 -31.72 -27.07
CA THR A 12 11.71 -31.56 -28.20
C THR A 12 12.93 -32.47 -28.04
N PRO A 13 13.17 -33.42 -28.97
CA PRO A 13 14.38 -34.24 -28.96
C PRO A 13 15.64 -33.39 -29.14
N GLY A 14 16.54 -33.40 -28.14
CA GLY A 14 17.75 -32.58 -28.11
C GLY A 14 17.49 -31.10 -27.82
N GLY A 15 16.31 -30.75 -27.31
CA GLY A 15 15.97 -29.39 -26.94
C GLY A 15 16.67 -28.92 -25.65
N ALA A 16 16.53 -27.63 -25.35
CA ALA A 16 17.26 -26.95 -24.29
C ALA A 16 16.47 -26.81 -22.98
N ALA A 17 15.17 -27.15 -22.97
CA ALA A 17 14.33 -27.06 -21.78
C ALA A 17 14.62 -28.21 -20.82
N LEU A 18 15.68 -28.12 -20.03
CA LEU A 18 16.12 -29.17 -19.11
C LEU A 18 15.82 -28.77 -17.66
N PRO A 19 15.76 -29.72 -16.72
CA PRO A 19 15.70 -29.38 -15.30
C PRO A 19 16.81 -28.39 -14.92
N GLY A 20 16.44 -27.31 -14.22
CA GLY A 20 17.32 -26.21 -13.87
C GLY A 20 17.39 -25.07 -14.90
N THR A 21 16.74 -25.18 -16.07
CA THR A 21 16.64 -24.07 -17.02
C THR A 21 15.45 -23.19 -16.70
N ALA A 22 15.55 -21.90 -17.04
CA ALA A 22 14.46 -20.94 -16.90
C ALA A 22 13.25 -21.38 -17.75
N CYS A 23 12.06 -21.09 -17.24
CA CYS A 23 10.78 -21.35 -17.91
C CYS A 23 9.79 -20.21 -17.59
N ASN A 24 8.52 -20.36 -17.94
CA ASN A 24 7.44 -19.44 -17.55
C ASN A 24 6.22 -20.28 -17.16
N ASP A 25 5.82 -20.24 -15.88
CA ASP A 25 4.68 -21.01 -15.37
C ASP A 25 3.33 -20.31 -15.60
N ASN A 26 3.37 -19.13 -16.25
CA ASN A 26 2.27 -18.20 -16.51
C ASN A 26 1.58 -17.65 -15.26
N ASN A 27 2.20 -17.75 -14.09
CA ASN A 27 1.73 -17.13 -12.87
C ASN A 27 2.50 -15.83 -12.63
N ALA A 28 1.79 -14.69 -12.70
CA ALA A 28 2.40 -13.39 -12.46
C ALA A 28 2.93 -13.22 -11.03
N CYS A 29 2.41 -13.98 -10.06
CA CYS A 29 2.83 -13.90 -8.67
C CYS A 29 4.13 -14.65 -8.36
N THR A 30 4.71 -15.35 -9.34
CA THR A 30 5.97 -16.07 -9.17
C THR A 30 7.07 -15.42 -9.99
N ILE A 31 8.28 -15.41 -9.42
CA ILE A 31 9.49 -14.94 -10.09
C ILE A 31 10.51 -16.07 -10.18
N ASN A 32 11.46 -15.93 -11.12
CA ASN A 32 12.54 -16.89 -11.33
C ASN A 32 12.04 -18.33 -11.57
N ASP A 33 11.09 -18.48 -12.49
CA ASP A 33 10.53 -19.79 -12.83
C ASP A 33 11.59 -20.71 -13.45
N VAL A 34 11.67 -21.94 -12.94
CA VAL A 34 12.65 -22.94 -13.35
C VAL A 34 12.00 -24.32 -13.46
N TYR A 35 12.43 -25.12 -14.44
CA TYR A 35 12.00 -26.53 -14.51
C TYR A 35 12.59 -27.37 -13.38
N ASP A 36 11.75 -28.10 -12.65
CA ASP A 36 12.19 -29.07 -11.66
C ASP A 36 12.62 -30.42 -12.30
N ALA A 37 13.03 -31.39 -11.48
CA ALA A 37 13.44 -32.73 -11.93
C ALA A 37 12.31 -33.53 -12.63
N ASN A 38 11.07 -33.11 -12.46
CA ASN A 38 9.87 -33.68 -13.04
C ASN A 38 9.32 -32.85 -14.23
N CYS A 39 10.09 -31.86 -14.70
CA CYS A 39 9.68 -30.91 -15.74
C CYS A 39 8.44 -30.07 -15.41
N ASN A 40 8.14 -29.88 -14.11
CA ASN A 40 7.19 -28.85 -13.71
C ASN A 40 7.90 -27.49 -13.77
N CYS A 41 7.27 -26.51 -14.39
CA CYS A 41 7.71 -25.13 -14.34
C CYS A 41 7.07 -24.44 -13.13
N SER A 42 7.89 -23.91 -12.22
CA SER A 42 7.41 -23.12 -11.10
C SER A 42 8.45 -22.10 -10.65
N GLY A 43 7.99 -20.98 -10.10
CA GLY A 43 8.83 -19.96 -9.50
C GLY A 43 8.67 -19.78 -7.99
N THR A 44 9.24 -18.70 -7.48
CA THR A 44 9.16 -18.27 -6.09
C THR A 44 8.05 -17.23 -5.95
N PHE A 45 7.10 -17.46 -5.03
CA PHE A 45 6.06 -16.49 -4.73
C PHE A 45 6.66 -15.27 -4.04
N GLU A 46 6.35 -14.07 -4.54
CA GLU A 46 6.85 -12.80 -4.00
C GLU A 46 5.67 -11.93 -3.52
N ASP A 47 5.73 -11.53 -2.24
CA ASP A 47 4.79 -10.64 -1.54
C ASP A 47 5.61 -9.93 -0.44
N THR A 48 6.10 -8.73 -0.76
CA THR A 48 7.10 -8.00 0.02
C THR A 48 6.54 -7.45 1.32
N ASP A 49 5.26 -7.06 1.37
CA ASP A 49 4.63 -6.47 2.56
C ASP A 49 3.64 -7.40 3.29
N SER A 50 3.43 -8.61 2.74
CA SER A 50 2.64 -9.68 3.34
C SER A 50 1.16 -9.32 3.55
N ASP A 51 0.59 -8.50 2.68
CA ASP A 51 -0.84 -8.16 2.70
C ASP A 51 -1.74 -9.22 2.03
N GLY A 52 -1.13 -10.20 1.36
CA GLY A 52 -1.80 -11.28 0.65
C GLY A 52 -2.03 -11.03 -0.84
N VAL A 53 -1.55 -9.91 -1.36
CA VAL A 53 -1.48 -9.59 -2.79
C VAL A 53 -0.02 -9.66 -3.22
N CYS A 54 0.28 -10.50 -4.21
CA CYS A 54 1.65 -10.62 -4.70
C CYS A 54 2.14 -9.30 -5.36
N ASP A 55 3.44 -9.04 -5.30
CA ASP A 55 4.07 -7.79 -5.78
C ASP A 55 3.69 -7.44 -7.23
N ALA A 56 3.50 -8.45 -8.08
CA ALA A 56 3.12 -8.25 -9.48
C ALA A 56 1.68 -7.76 -9.68
N ASN A 57 0.80 -8.02 -8.71
CA ASN A 57 -0.61 -7.62 -8.72
C ASN A 57 -0.91 -6.51 -7.71
N ASP A 58 0.09 -6.09 -6.94
CA ASP A 58 -0.04 -5.03 -5.96
C ASP A 58 0.37 -3.68 -6.57
N ASN A 59 -0.47 -2.68 -6.32
CA ASN A 59 -0.20 -1.30 -6.71
C ASN A 59 0.58 -0.54 -5.63
N CYS A 60 0.78 -1.12 -4.44
CA CYS A 60 1.63 -0.63 -3.37
C CYS A 60 2.54 -1.71 -2.76
N PRO A 61 3.47 -2.32 -3.54
CA PRO A 61 4.18 -3.57 -3.17
C PRO A 61 5.03 -3.56 -1.90
N THR A 62 5.17 -2.43 -1.20
CA THR A 62 6.01 -2.31 -0.01
C THR A 62 5.26 -1.76 1.20
N VAL A 63 3.95 -1.56 1.08
CA VAL A 63 3.10 -0.95 2.10
C VAL A 63 1.79 -1.70 2.14
N THR A 64 1.56 -2.43 3.24
CA THR A 64 0.40 -3.28 3.41
C THR A 64 -0.90 -2.61 2.97
N GLY A 65 -1.60 -3.24 2.03
CA GLY A 65 -2.83 -2.75 1.43
C GLY A 65 -2.61 -2.17 0.03
N GLN A 66 -3.72 -1.81 -0.62
CA GLN A 66 -3.71 -1.26 -1.97
C GLN A 66 -4.05 0.22 -1.96
N ILE A 67 -3.83 0.93 -3.06
CA ILE A 67 -4.33 2.28 -3.29
C ILE A 67 -5.82 2.35 -2.92
N GLY A 68 -6.18 3.29 -2.05
CA GLY A 68 -7.53 3.45 -1.50
C GLY A 68 -7.83 2.61 -0.25
N SER A 69 -6.96 1.68 0.12
CA SER A 69 -7.04 1.01 1.43
C SER A 69 -6.93 2.03 2.54
N ALA A 70 -7.70 1.81 3.61
CA ALA A 70 -7.62 2.61 4.82
C ALA A 70 -6.27 2.42 5.49
N CYS A 71 -5.71 3.50 6.00
CA CYS A 71 -4.47 3.52 6.76
C CYS A 71 -4.59 4.58 7.88
N ASP A 72 -3.54 4.79 8.66
CA ASP A 72 -3.44 5.87 9.64
C ASP A 72 -2.07 6.52 9.46
N ASP A 73 -2.02 7.83 9.15
CA ASP A 73 -0.77 8.58 9.00
C ASP A 73 -0.33 9.24 10.32
N ASP A 74 -0.96 8.84 11.44
CA ASP A 74 -0.83 9.40 12.79
C ASP A 74 -1.14 10.91 12.87
N ASN A 75 -1.67 11.50 11.80
CA ASN A 75 -1.99 12.91 11.75
C ASN A 75 -3.43 13.16 12.20
N ALA A 76 -3.59 13.61 13.44
CA ALA A 76 -4.89 13.94 14.02
C ALA A 76 -5.65 15.07 13.28
N ASN A 77 -5.01 15.76 12.34
CA ASN A 77 -5.57 16.83 11.53
C ASN A 77 -6.18 16.36 10.19
N THR A 78 -6.09 15.08 9.90
CA THR A 78 -6.67 14.46 8.70
C THR A 78 -7.72 13.43 9.09
N ILE A 79 -8.67 13.18 8.19
CA ILE A 79 -9.63 12.08 8.28
C ILE A 79 -9.67 11.28 6.99
N ASN A 80 -10.21 10.07 7.10
CA ASN A 80 -10.37 9.13 5.98
C ASN A 80 -9.03 8.88 5.30
N ASP A 81 -8.01 8.55 6.10
CA ASP A 81 -6.66 8.34 5.58
C ASP A 81 -6.64 7.09 4.72
N GLN A 82 -6.10 7.24 3.51
CA GLN A 82 -6.03 6.21 2.50
C GLN A 82 -4.69 6.24 1.79
N LEU A 83 -4.27 5.08 1.30
CA LEU A 83 -3.10 4.99 0.42
C LEU A 83 -3.39 5.73 -0.89
N ASN A 84 -2.59 6.74 -1.20
CA ASN A 84 -2.66 7.47 -2.47
C ASN A 84 -1.88 6.74 -3.58
N ALA A 85 -1.85 7.32 -4.79
CA ALA A 85 -1.13 6.75 -5.93
C ALA A 85 0.41 6.67 -5.77
N ALA A 86 0.96 7.29 -4.72
CA ALA A 86 2.37 7.17 -4.33
C ALA A 86 2.57 6.24 -3.13
N CYS A 87 1.54 5.48 -2.73
CA CYS A 87 1.54 4.56 -1.59
C CYS A 87 1.86 5.23 -0.27
N GLN A 88 1.50 6.51 -0.15
CA GLN A 88 1.60 7.25 1.09
C GLN A 88 0.24 7.24 1.76
N CYS A 89 0.24 6.98 3.07
CA CYS A 89 -0.95 7.22 3.86
C CYS A 89 -1.16 8.73 3.98
N VAL A 90 -2.27 9.21 3.43
CA VAL A 90 -2.67 10.62 3.51
C VAL A 90 -4.17 10.70 3.70
N GLY A 91 -4.63 11.67 4.49
CA GLY A 91 -6.05 11.91 4.64
C GLY A 91 -6.54 13.24 4.07
N THR A 92 -7.85 13.41 4.16
CA THR A 92 -8.52 14.67 3.84
C THR A 92 -8.42 15.61 5.04
N PRO A 93 -7.93 16.85 4.88
CA PRO A 93 -7.91 17.81 5.96
C PRO A 93 -9.32 18.07 6.51
N VAL A 94 -9.49 18.02 7.83
CA VAL A 94 -10.76 18.40 8.47
C VAL A 94 -10.91 19.91 8.59
N GLY A 95 -11.19 20.55 7.45
CA GLY A 95 -11.56 21.98 7.37
C GLY A 95 -10.42 22.95 7.71
N PRO A 96 -10.70 24.27 7.69
CA PRO A 96 -9.77 25.28 8.16
C PRO A 96 -9.75 25.24 9.69
N GLY A 97 -8.93 24.38 10.29
CA GLY A 97 -8.96 24.18 11.75
C GLY A 97 -7.86 23.32 12.35
N CYS A 98 -6.84 22.99 11.56
CA CYS A 98 -5.66 22.25 12.00
C CYS A 98 -4.44 23.16 12.21
N ASP A 99 -4.63 24.46 12.05
CA ASP A 99 -3.86 25.49 12.72
C ASP A 99 -4.70 26.03 13.89
N PHE A 100 -4.07 26.16 15.05
CA PHE A 100 -4.69 26.69 16.27
C PHE A 100 -5.45 28.01 15.99
N ASN A 101 -6.76 28.03 16.24
CA ASN A 101 -7.63 29.20 16.40
C ASN A 101 -7.28 30.43 15.53
N GLU A 102 -7.88 30.56 14.34
CA GLU A 102 -8.02 31.89 13.74
C GLU A 102 -9.36 32.50 14.18
N LEU A 103 -9.27 33.52 15.05
CA LEU A 103 -10.39 34.30 15.54
C LEU A 103 -10.25 35.71 14.96
N GLU A 104 -10.92 36.00 13.86
CA GLU A 104 -10.98 37.36 13.32
C GLU A 104 -12.15 38.11 13.97
N ILE A 105 -11.86 39.09 14.84
CA ILE A 105 -12.85 39.96 15.47
C ILE A 105 -12.74 41.35 14.83
N GLU A 106 -13.74 41.74 14.04
CA GLU A 106 -13.90 43.14 13.62
C GLU A 106 -14.75 43.90 14.67
N VAL A 107 -14.11 44.78 15.44
CA VAL A 107 -14.78 45.64 16.42
C VAL A 107 -15.12 46.99 15.77
N VAL A 108 -16.40 47.27 15.58
CA VAL A 108 -16.87 48.60 15.14
C VAL A 108 -17.10 49.46 16.38
N ASN A 109 -16.39 50.59 16.50
CA ASN A 109 -16.59 51.53 17.61
C ASN A 109 -17.81 52.42 17.34
N ASP A 110 -18.98 52.01 17.84
CA ASP A 110 -20.23 52.77 17.80
C ASP A 110 -20.46 53.62 19.07
N ALA A 111 -19.44 53.75 19.92
CA ALA A 111 -19.47 54.41 21.22
C ALA A 111 -20.48 53.85 22.25
N VAL A 112 -21.12 52.69 22.00
CA VAL A 112 -22.13 52.10 22.90
C VAL A 112 -21.67 50.77 23.54
N SER A 113 -20.73 50.05 22.95
CA SER A 113 -20.40 48.69 23.39
C SER A 113 -19.05 48.59 24.13
N ILE A 114 -19.05 48.30 25.44
CA ILE A 114 -17.87 47.77 26.15
C ILE A 114 -17.82 46.27 25.88
N VAL A 115 -16.73 45.81 25.30
CA VAL A 115 -16.57 44.42 24.90
C VAL A 115 -15.52 43.73 25.74
N THR A 116 -15.88 42.60 26.35
CA THR A 116 -14.98 41.74 27.11
C THR A 116 -15.02 40.33 26.52
N TYR A 117 -13.90 39.87 25.95
CA TYR A 117 -13.77 38.53 25.37
C TYR A 117 -12.81 37.65 26.18
N GLY A 118 -13.03 36.33 26.17
CA GLY A 118 -12.10 35.34 26.68
C GLY A 118 -12.09 34.10 25.79
N SER A 119 -10.90 33.62 25.40
CA SER A 119 -10.73 32.38 24.65
C SER A 119 -10.39 31.22 25.58
N ARG A 120 -10.95 30.03 25.29
CA ARG A 120 -10.51 28.76 25.89
C ARG A 120 -10.24 27.76 24.77
N ALA A 121 -9.01 27.27 24.69
CA ALA A 121 -8.69 26.12 23.87
C ALA A 121 -9.25 24.85 24.54
N LYS A 122 -9.99 24.05 23.78
CA LYS A 122 -10.34 22.69 24.20
C LYS A 122 -9.15 21.81 23.82
N ALA A 123 -8.48 21.21 24.79
CA ALA A 123 -7.47 20.20 24.50
C ALA A 123 -8.12 19.08 23.66
N PRO A 124 -7.45 18.55 22.62
CA PRO A 124 -7.95 17.39 21.90
C PRO A 124 -8.15 16.29 22.94
N THR A 125 -9.39 15.78 23.04
CA THR A 125 -9.71 14.68 23.93
C THR A 125 -8.95 13.46 23.43
N THR A 126 -7.80 13.20 24.05
CA THR A 126 -7.04 11.98 23.89
C THR A 126 -7.85 10.78 24.45
N TRP A 127 -8.17 9.85 23.55
CA TRP A 127 -8.26 8.37 23.72
C TRP A 127 -9.52 7.68 24.31
N PRO A 128 -9.82 6.39 23.96
CA PRO A 128 -9.08 5.46 23.08
C PRO A 128 -9.90 4.93 21.87
N ARG A 129 -9.27 4.72 20.70
CA ARG A 129 -9.80 3.76 19.71
C ARG A 129 -9.32 2.37 20.14
N THR A 130 -10.23 1.61 20.72
CA THR A 130 -10.04 0.20 21.06
C THR A 130 -9.65 -0.59 19.81
N ALA A 131 -8.50 -1.26 19.87
CA ALA A 131 -8.23 -2.42 19.05
C ALA A 131 -9.31 -3.47 19.28
N ARG A 132 -9.97 -3.90 18.21
CA ARG A 132 -10.57 -5.24 18.03
C ARG A 132 -10.76 -5.52 16.56
#